data_AF-A0A0N4UZ16-F1
#
_entry.id   AF-A0A0N4UZ16-F1
#
_cell.length_a   1.000
_cell.length_b   1.000
_cell.length_c   1.000
_cell.angle_alpha   90.00
_cell.angle_beta   90.00
_cell.angle_gamma   90.00
#
_symmetry.space_group_name_H-M   'P 1'
#
loop_
_entity.id
_entity.type
_entity.pdbx_description
1 polymer ?
#
loop_
_entity_poly.entity_id
_entity_poly.type
_entity_poly.pdbx_seq_one_letter_code
_entity_poly.pdbx_strand_id
1 'polypeptide(L)'
;MKPTKMSRKNFSAFDSVVLQQIDQIMADKKRLIRRTQVNRSGVDRIGGNLEVSVRSFYTYPILDLIEKKESDATDPIEMSRCRYQLRQRKSKKKKVDTKASKGRKIRYAVIPKLVNYYPSMPEKVKWSHEMRNQLFNSLFSSKTSS
;
A
#
# COMPACT_ATOMS: atom_id res chain seq x y z
N MET A 1 -8.71 -5.26 43.45
CA MET A 1 -8.59 -3.79 43.67
C MET A 1 -8.70 -3.09 42.32
N LYS A 2 -9.61 -2.12 42.16
CA LYS A 2 -9.81 -1.39 40.89
C LYS A 2 -8.81 -0.22 40.84
N PRO A 3 -8.04 -0.01 39.75
CA PRO A 3 -7.15 1.14 39.66
C PRO A 3 -7.98 2.43 39.55
N THR A 4 -7.77 3.34 40.50
CA THR A 4 -8.43 4.63 40.61
C THR A 4 -7.95 5.56 39.48
N LYS A 5 -8.90 6.13 38.72
CA LYS A 5 -8.60 7.18 37.73
C LYS A 5 -8.28 8.48 38.46
N MET A 6 -7.00 8.77 38.67
CA MET A 6 -6.53 10.08 39.12
C MET A 6 -6.58 11.06 37.93
N SER A 7 -7.70 11.78 37.78
CA SER A 7 -7.78 12.95 36.89
C SER A 7 -7.11 14.14 37.58
N ARG A 8 -5.79 14.29 37.41
CA ARG A 8 -5.10 15.52 37.84
C ARG A 8 -5.26 16.57 36.76
N LYS A 9 -6.02 17.64 37.03
CA LYS A 9 -6.17 18.82 36.16
C LYS A 9 -5.25 19.96 36.61
N ASN A 10 -3.97 19.67 36.87
CA ASN A 10 -2.97 20.68 37.24
C ASN A 10 -1.76 20.55 36.32
N PHE A 11 -1.27 21.67 35.78
CA PHE A 11 -0.10 21.74 34.91
C PHE A 11 1.23 21.51 35.64
N SER A 12 1.24 21.26 36.95
CA SER A 12 2.44 20.94 37.74
C SER A 12 3.09 19.59 37.37
N ALA A 13 2.46 18.81 36.49
CA ALA A 13 3.04 17.59 35.93
C ALA A 13 4.29 17.84 35.06
N PHE A 14 4.56 19.10 34.69
CA PHE A 14 5.77 19.48 33.95
C PHE A 14 6.98 19.77 34.84
N ASP A 15 6.79 19.96 36.15
CA ASP A 15 7.88 20.27 37.09
C ASP A 15 8.45 19.03 37.80
N SER A 16 7.96 17.83 37.48
CA SER A 16 8.51 16.59 38.04
C SER A 16 9.82 16.19 37.35
N VAL A 17 10.76 15.65 38.13
CA VAL A 17 12.03 15.11 37.62
C VAL A 17 11.76 14.08 36.52
N VAL A 18 12.45 14.23 35.37
CA VAL A 18 12.24 13.44 34.15
C VAL A 18 12.25 11.93 34.41
N LEU A 19 13.12 11.45 35.31
CA LEU A 19 13.19 10.03 35.67
C LEU A 19 11.91 9.52 36.34
N GLN A 20 11.33 10.29 37.27
CA GLN A 20 10.07 9.93 37.92
C GLN A 20 8.90 9.94 36.93
N GLN A 21 8.95 10.84 35.94
CA GLN A 21 7.95 10.89 34.88
C GLN A 21 8.05 9.63 33.98
N ILE A 22 9.26 9.19 33.64
CA ILE A 22 9.49 7.97 32.88
C ILE A 22 8.97 6.75 33.66
N ASP A 23 9.29 6.64 34.94
CA ASP A 23 8.82 5.52 35.79
C ASP A 23 7.29 5.49 35.88
N GLN A 24 6.66 6.66 36.04
CA GLN A 24 5.20 6.77 36.09
C GLN A 24 4.54 6.41 34.75
N ILE A 25 5.17 6.77 33.62
CA ILE A 25 4.71 6.38 32.28
C ILE A 25 4.89 4.86 32.06
N MET A 26 6.01 4.30 32.52
CA MET A 26 6.33 2.89 32.41
C MET A 26 5.47 2.00 33.32
N ALA A 27 4.94 2.54 34.42
CA ALA A 27 4.00 1.85 35.31
C ALA A 27 2.72 1.39 34.57
N ASP A 28 2.28 2.10 33.52
CA ASP A 28 1.16 1.69 32.65
C ASP A 28 1.60 1.42 31.20
N LYS A 29 2.65 0.60 31.06
CA LYS A 29 3.23 0.20 29.76
C LYS A 29 2.20 -0.34 28.76
N LYS A 30 1.21 -1.12 29.22
CA LYS A 30 0.16 -1.69 28.35
C LYS A 30 -0.69 -0.58 27.71
N ARG A 31 -1.06 0.44 28.48
CA ARG A 31 -1.80 1.60 27.95
C ARG A 31 -0.96 2.43 27.01
N LEU A 32 0.32 2.63 27.32
CA LEU A 32 1.27 3.35 26.46
C LEU A 32 1.39 2.70 25.09
N ILE A 33 1.63 1.39 25.06
CA ILE A 33 1.74 0.58 23.83
C ILE A 33 0.49 0.72 22.97
N ARG A 34 -0.71 0.58 23.57
CA ARG A 34 -1.97 0.76 22.82
C ARG A 34 -2.12 2.15 22.23
N ARG A 35 -1.60 3.20 22.89
CA ARG A 35 -1.73 4.57 22.40
C ARG A 35 -0.73 4.89 21.27
N THR A 36 0.45 4.28 21.29
CA THR A 36 1.53 4.53 20.32
C THR A 36 1.46 3.61 19.10
N GLN A 37 0.92 2.39 19.24
CA GLN A 37 0.83 1.41 18.14
C GLN A 37 -0.45 1.53 17.28
N VAL A 38 -1.34 2.48 17.55
CA VAL A 38 -2.55 2.68 16.75
C VAL A 38 -2.18 3.20 15.35
N ASN A 39 -2.54 2.43 14.33
CA ASN A 39 -2.38 2.82 12.94
C ASN A 39 -3.35 3.96 12.59
N ARG A 40 -2.83 5.18 12.44
CA ARG A 40 -3.60 6.36 11.98
C ARG A 40 -3.48 6.61 10.47
N SER A 41 -2.77 5.76 9.74
CA SER A 41 -2.41 6.04 8.35
C SER A 41 -3.49 5.70 7.31
N GLY A 42 -4.65 5.18 7.74
CA GLY A 42 -5.81 4.92 6.87
C GLY A 42 -5.56 3.88 5.76
N VAL A 43 -4.45 3.15 5.82
CA VAL A 43 -4.05 2.14 4.85
C VAL A 43 -3.81 0.82 5.57
N ASP A 44 -4.51 -0.22 5.12
CA ASP A 44 -4.30 -1.59 5.58
C ASP A 44 -2.93 -2.09 5.12
N ARG A 45 -2.08 -2.41 6.09
CA ARG A 45 -0.76 -2.96 5.83
C ARG A 45 -0.91 -4.43 5.50
N ILE A 46 -0.74 -4.77 4.23
CA ILE A 46 -0.73 -6.16 3.78
C ILE A 46 0.64 -6.76 4.11
N GLY A 47 0.65 -7.80 4.94
CA GLY A 47 1.78 -8.72 5.12
C GLY A 47 2.95 -8.22 5.97
N GLY A 48 2.73 -7.79 7.21
CA GLY A 48 3.83 -7.44 8.11
C GLY A 48 3.49 -7.66 9.58
N ASN A 49 4.35 -8.44 10.25
CA ASN A 49 4.35 -8.74 11.67
C ASN A 49 4.21 -7.45 12.52
N LEU A 50 3.64 -7.56 13.72
CA LEU A 50 3.32 -6.47 14.67
C LEU A 50 4.59 -5.83 15.29
N GLU A 51 5.71 -5.90 14.59
CA GLU A 51 6.92 -5.18 14.92
C GLU A 51 6.71 -3.73 14.46
N VAL A 52 6.22 -2.94 15.42
CA VAL A 52 6.36 -1.49 15.54
C VAL A 52 6.97 -0.87 14.29
N SER A 53 6.13 -0.19 13.51
CA SER A 53 6.68 0.71 12.50
C SER A 53 7.44 1.81 13.23
N VAL A 54 8.74 1.59 13.41
CA VAL A 54 9.71 2.53 13.99
C VAL A 54 9.60 3.89 13.30
N ARG A 55 9.16 3.87 12.04
CA ARG A 55 8.78 5.04 11.25
C ARG A 55 7.80 5.97 11.96
N SER A 56 6.80 5.47 12.67
CA SER A 56 5.84 6.30 13.41
C SER A 56 6.40 6.86 14.71
N PHE A 57 7.38 6.17 15.32
CA PHE A 57 8.03 6.61 16.55
C PHE A 57 9.00 7.76 16.30
N TYR A 58 9.72 7.75 15.17
CA TYR A 58 10.62 8.83 14.78
C TYR A 58 9.91 10.00 14.11
N THR A 59 8.78 9.78 13.43
CA THR A 59 8.08 10.89 12.76
C THR A 59 7.58 11.94 13.74
N TYR A 60 7.07 11.57 14.91
CA TYR A 60 6.48 12.54 15.82
C TYR A 60 7.54 13.45 16.50
N PRO A 61 8.64 12.92 17.07
CA PRO A 61 9.74 13.74 17.60
C PRO A 61 10.43 14.57 16.52
N ILE A 62 10.59 14.03 15.31
CA ILE A 62 11.18 14.79 14.19
C ILE A 62 10.25 15.94 13.79
N LEU A 63 8.94 15.73 13.72
CA LEU A 63 7.98 16.80 13.45
C LEU A 63 7.96 17.85 14.57
N ASP A 64 8.03 17.43 15.84
CA ASP A 64 8.04 18.31 17.02
C ASP A 64 9.34 19.14 17.12
N LEU A 65 10.50 18.54 16.81
CA LEU A 65 11.79 19.23 16.69
C LEU A 65 11.79 20.24 15.55
N ILE A 66 11.17 19.86 14.45
CA ILE A 66 11.04 20.71 13.28
C ILE A 66 10.12 21.91 13.59
N GLU A 67 8.99 21.72 14.25
CA GLU A 67 8.04 22.77 14.62
C GLU A 67 8.67 23.78 15.59
N LYS A 68 9.46 23.31 16.56
CA LYS A 68 10.26 24.16 17.46
C LYS A 68 11.38 24.92 16.75
N LYS A 69 11.98 24.33 15.71
CA LYS A 69 13.00 24.99 14.90
C LYS A 69 12.40 26.01 13.92
N GLU A 70 11.15 25.82 13.52
CA GLU A 70 10.41 26.74 12.65
C GLU A 70 9.90 27.98 13.38
N SER A 71 9.61 27.91 14.69
CA SER A 71 9.23 29.09 15.48
C SER A 71 10.36 30.11 15.65
N ASP A 72 11.61 29.67 15.52
CA ASP A 72 12.80 30.53 15.60
C ASP A 72 13.23 31.11 14.24
N ALA A 73 12.54 30.77 13.14
CA ALA A 73 12.91 31.21 11.79
C ALA A 73 12.16 32.50 11.37
N THR A 74 12.92 33.46 10.86
CA THR A 74 12.58 34.89 10.71
C THR A 74 11.42 35.22 9.76
N ASP A 75 10.93 34.27 8.93
CA ASP A 75 9.77 34.48 8.06
C ASP A 75 8.83 33.26 7.97
N PRO A 76 7.75 33.21 8.77
CA PRO A 76 6.77 32.11 8.80
C PRO A 76 6.09 31.83 7.44
N ILE A 77 6.08 32.83 6.55
CA ILE A 77 5.34 32.81 5.27
C ILE A 77 6.15 32.10 4.17
N GLU A 78 7.47 32.24 4.14
CA GLU A 78 8.30 31.55 3.13
C GLU A 78 8.49 30.07 3.46
N MET A 79 8.63 29.74 4.75
CA MET A 79 8.79 28.36 5.21
C MET A 79 7.55 27.51 4.89
N SER A 80 6.35 28.07 5.11
CA SER A 80 5.07 27.42 4.81
C SER A 80 4.86 27.22 3.30
N ARG A 81 5.31 28.15 2.46
CA ARG A 81 5.34 27.99 0.99
C ARG A 81 6.26 26.85 0.54
N CYS A 82 7.48 26.79 1.06
CA CYS A 82 8.45 25.74 0.72
C CYS A 82 7.94 24.34 1.14
N ARG A 83 7.35 24.24 2.35
CA ARG A 83 6.71 23.02 2.86
C ARG A 83 5.53 22.56 2.01
N TYR A 84 4.67 23.50 1.62
CA TYR A 84 3.54 23.24 0.75
C TYR A 84 4.02 22.71 -0.61
N GLN A 85 5.03 23.33 -1.20
CA GLN A 85 5.67 22.86 -2.45
C GLN A 85 6.26 21.45 -2.30
N LEU A 86 6.93 21.14 -1.18
CA LEU A 86 7.47 19.81 -0.91
C LEU A 86 6.37 18.74 -0.77
N ARG A 87 5.20 19.13 -0.22
CA ARG A 87 4.03 18.25 -0.10
C ARG A 87 3.38 17.97 -1.45
N GLN A 88 3.38 18.96 -2.36
CA GLN A 88 2.95 18.78 -3.75
C GLN A 88 3.90 17.89 -4.56
N ARG A 89 5.19 17.80 -4.16
CA ARG A 89 6.21 16.95 -4.79
C ARG A 89 6.09 15.46 -4.44
N LYS A 90 5.20 15.05 -3.52
CA LYS A 90 4.94 13.62 -3.27
C LYS A 90 4.23 13.02 -4.49
N SER A 91 4.99 12.31 -5.32
CA SER A 91 4.48 11.72 -6.56
C SER A 91 3.30 10.79 -6.28
N LYS A 92 2.14 11.06 -6.90
CA LYS A 92 1.01 10.13 -6.89
C LYS A 92 1.49 8.82 -7.52
N LYS A 93 1.31 7.71 -6.81
CA LYS A 93 1.62 6.38 -7.37
C LYS A 93 0.77 6.20 -8.61
N LYS A 94 1.41 5.90 -9.75
CA LYS A 94 0.70 5.65 -11.00
C LYS A 94 -0.27 4.49 -10.78
N LYS A 95 -1.51 4.65 -11.24
CA LYS A 95 -2.51 3.57 -11.19
C LYS A 95 -2.10 2.51 -12.20
N VAL A 96 -1.34 1.52 -11.73
CA VAL A 96 -0.90 0.39 -12.54
C VAL A 96 -2.01 -0.65 -12.54
N ASP A 97 -2.44 -1.08 -13.72
CA ASP A 97 -3.33 -2.23 -13.87
C ASP A 97 -2.58 -3.49 -13.39
N THR A 98 -2.91 -3.94 -12.17
CA THR A 98 -2.27 -5.08 -11.50
C THR A 98 -2.58 -6.39 -12.21
N LYS A 99 -3.73 -6.51 -12.89
CA LYS A 99 -4.12 -7.69 -13.67
C LYS A 99 -3.37 -7.75 -14.99
N ALA A 100 -2.98 -6.60 -15.54
CA ALA A 100 -2.14 -6.53 -16.72
C ALA A 100 -0.63 -6.56 -16.40
N SER A 101 -0.25 -6.50 -15.12
CA SER A 101 1.13 -6.75 -14.68
C SER A 101 1.39 -8.26 -14.65
N LYS A 102 2.55 -8.69 -15.18
CA LYS A 102 2.94 -10.11 -15.31
C LYS A 102 2.09 -10.96 -16.27
N GLY A 103 1.43 -10.36 -17.26
CA GLY A 103 0.88 -11.10 -18.40
C GLY A 103 -0.41 -11.88 -18.16
N ARG A 104 -1.13 -11.65 -17.05
CA ARG A 104 -2.43 -12.32 -16.81
C ARG A 104 -3.57 -11.82 -17.70
N LYS A 105 -3.35 -10.73 -18.43
CA LYS A 105 -4.27 -10.16 -19.42
C LYS A 105 -3.64 -10.31 -20.81
N ILE A 106 -4.36 -10.93 -21.74
CA ILE A 106 -3.93 -11.05 -23.14
C ILE A 106 -3.86 -9.64 -23.75
N ARG A 107 -2.75 -9.37 -24.44
CA ARG A 107 -2.52 -8.11 -25.16
C ARG A 107 -2.17 -8.45 -26.60
N TYR A 108 -2.88 -7.82 -27.53
CA TYR A 108 -2.59 -7.91 -28.96
C TYR A 108 -1.45 -6.95 -29.29
N ALA A 109 -0.24 -7.29 -28.84
CA ALA A 109 0.98 -6.56 -29.16
C ALA A 109 1.90 -7.49 -29.95
N VAL A 110 2.44 -6.99 -31.07
CA VAL A 110 3.38 -7.76 -31.91
C VAL A 110 4.70 -7.91 -31.18
N ILE A 111 5.21 -9.14 -31.06
CA ILE A 111 6.52 -9.43 -30.48
C ILE A 111 7.51 -9.62 -31.64
N PRO A 112 8.45 -8.69 -31.88
CA PRO A 112 9.31 -8.71 -33.08
C PRO A 112 10.10 -10.01 -33.25
N LYS A 113 10.56 -10.61 -32.13
CA LYS A 113 11.32 -11.86 -32.14
C LYS A 113 10.50 -13.10 -32.56
N LEU A 114 9.17 -13.02 -32.45
CA LEU A 114 8.26 -14.11 -32.81
C LEU A 114 7.68 -13.91 -34.22
N VAL A 115 7.93 -12.77 -34.85
CA VAL A 115 7.51 -12.54 -36.23
C VAL A 115 8.24 -13.52 -37.13
N ASN A 116 7.48 -14.28 -37.92
CA ASN A 116 7.99 -15.26 -38.87
C ASN A 116 8.83 -16.39 -38.22
N TYR A 117 8.65 -16.66 -36.92
CA TYR A 117 9.37 -17.74 -36.23
C TYR A 117 9.02 -19.14 -36.78
N TYR A 118 7.77 -19.33 -37.21
CA TYR A 118 7.32 -20.55 -37.86
C TYR A 118 6.47 -20.17 -39.07
N PRO A 119 7.00 -20.27 -40.31
CA PRO A 119 6.23 -19.94 -41.50
C PRO A 119 5.09 -20.94 -41.70
N SER A 120 3.99 -20.49 -42.30
CA SER A 120 2.85 -21.35 -42.61
C SER A 120 3.28 -22.43 -43.61
N MET A 121 3.46 -23.66 -43.12
CA MET A 121 3.74 -24.81 -43.95
C MET A 121 2.43 -25.32 -44.58
N PRO A 122 2.45 -25.83 -45.82
CA PRO A 122 1.27 -26.42 -46.43
C PRO A 122 0.74 -27.58 -45.57
N GLU A 123 -0.57 -27.56 -45.27
CA GLU A 123 -1.24 -28.59 -44.47
C GLU A 123 -1.07 -29.96 -45.14
N LYS A 124 -0.34 -30.88 -44.51
CA LYS A 124 -0.28 -32.29 -44.94
C LYS A 124 -1.45 -33.07 -44.34
N VAL A 125 -2.67 -32.61 -44.56
CA VAL A 125 -3.85 -33.27 -44.02
C VAL A 125 -4.40 -34.26 -45.02
N LYS A 126 -4.45 -35.53 -44.60
CA LYS A 126 -4.95 -36.65 -45.42
C LYS A 126 -6.46 -36.53 -45.73
N TRP A 127 -7.22 -35.82 -44.89
CA TRP A 127 -8.67 -35.69 -45.02
C TRP A 127 -9.07 -34.37 -45.67
N SER A 128 -9.98 -34.43 -46.64
CA SER A 128 -10.57 -33.22 -47.24
C SER A 128 -11.27 -32.36 -46.18
N HIS A 129 -11.30 -31.05 -46.42
CA HIS A 129 -12.02 -30.09 -45.58
C HIS A 129 -13.51 -30.46 -45.43
N GLU A 130 -14.13 -30.98 -46.49
CA GLU A 130 -15.53 -31.40 -46.47
C GLU A 130 -15.78 -32.60 -45.56
N MET A 131 -14.89 -33.61 -45.59
CA MET A 131 -14.99 -34.77 -44.70
C MET A 131 -14.82 -34.37 -43.23
N ARG A 132 -13.91 -33.43 -42.96
CA ARG A 132 -13.74 -32.85 -41.62
C ARG A 132 -15.01 -32.17 -41.16
N ASN A 133 -15.61 -31.32 -41.99
CA ASN A 133 -16.83 -30.59 -41.65
C ASN A 133 -18.04 -31.53 -41.46
N GLN A 134 -18.20 -32.55 -42.31
CA GLN A 134 -19.25 -33.56 -42.14
C GLN A 134 -19.10 -34.34 -40.83
N LEU A 135 -17.87 -34.73 -40.48
CA LEU A 135 -17.57 -35.39 -39.22
C LEU A 135 -17.91 -34.50 -38.03
N PHE A 136 -17.49 -33.24 -38.03
CA PHE A 136 -17.77 -32.29 -36.93
C PHE A 136 -19.26 -32.00 -36.77
N ASN A 137 -19.99 -31.90 -37.89
CA ASN A 137 -21.44 -31.78 -37.85
C ASN A 137 -22.10 -33.05 -37.29
N SER A 138 -21.59 -34.24 -37.61
CA SER A 138 -22.13 -35.51 -37.11
C SER A 138 -21.79 -35.79 -35.64
N LEU A 139 -20.67 -35.29 -35.12
CA LEU A 139 -20.16 -35.59 -33.77
C LEU A 139 -21.05 -35.06 -32.65
N PHE A 140 -21.63 -33.87 -32.84
CA PHE A 140 -22.38 -33.18 -31.79
C PHE A 140 -23.81 -32.78 -32.21
N SER A 141 -24.22 -33.03 -33.45
CA SER A 141 -25.61 -32.78 -33.88
C SER A 141 -26.49 -33.98 -33.54
N SER A 142 -26.96 -34.06 -32.29
CA SER A 142 -28.36 -34.46 -32.13
C SER A 142 -29.18 -33.26 -32.63
N LYS A 143 -29.86 -33.42 -33.76
CA LYS A 143 -30.87 -32.45 -34.17
C LYS A 143 -31.94 -32.50 -33.08
N THR A 144 -31.90 -31.59 -32.11
CA THR A 144 -33.09 -31.25 -31.34
C THR A 144 -34.02 -30.59 -32.33
N SER A 145 -34.85 -31.39 -32.98
CA SER A 145 -35.99 -30.92 -33.76
C SER A 145 -36.91 -30.18 -32.79
N SER A 146 -36.93 -28.86 -32.89
CA SER A 146 -37.88 -27.97 -32.23
C SER A 146 -38.26 -26.88 -33.21
#